data_AF-G4N246-F1
#
_entry.id   AF-G4N246-F1
#
_cell.length_a   1.000
_cell.length_b   1.000
_cell.length_c   1.000
_cell.angle_alpha   90.00
_cell.angle_beta   90.00
_cell.angle_gamma   90.00
#
_symmetry.space_group_name_H-M   'P 1'
#
loop_
_entity.id
_entity.type
_entity.pdbx_description
1 polymer ?
#
loop_
_entity_poly.entity_id
_entity_poly.type
_entity_poly.pdbx_seq_one_letter_code
_entity_poly.pdbx_strand_id
1 'polypeptide(L)'
;MKIARWFTVGLLAGLCHCQVNNDMFPFLPPQPGFRRSSCPILNSLANHGFLPRDGLNISREQVLDAMQKGLGFNTTGPLESTTAHGLTMSSTGDNNTMHLDDIDRHNGNRT
;
A
#
# COMPACT_ATOMS: atom_id res chain seq x y z
N MET A 1 -30.51 45.11 -30.82
CA MET A 1 -29.91 45.15 -29.45
C MET A 1 -31.00 44.70 -28.48
N LYS A 2 -30.90 43.64 -27.69
CA LYS A 2 -29.75 43.03 -27.00
C LYS A 2 -29.95 41.52 -26.95
N ILE A 3 -28.91 40.79 -27.32
CA ILE A 3 -28.80 39.33 -27.24
C ILE A 3 -28.49 38.95 -25.79
N ALA A 4 -29.29 38.06 -25.21
CA ALA A 4 -29.22 37.69 -23.82
C ALA A 4 -27.95 36.88 -23.52
N ARG A 5 -27.12 37.41 -22.62
CA ARG A 5 -25.87 36.81 -22.13
C ARG A 5 -26.21 35.75 -21.09
N TRP A 6 -26.32 34.49 -21.49
CA TRP A 6 -26.51 33.35 -20.59
C TRP A 6 -25.52 32.23 -20.88
N PHE A 7 -24.21 32.51 -20.89
CA PHE A 7 -23.22 31.45 -21.17
C PHE A 7 -21.85 31.58 -20.49
N THR A 8 -21.70 32.25 -19.35
CA THR A 8 -20.36 32.38 -18.72
C THR A 8 -20.28 32.05 -17.23
N VAL A 9 -21.23 31.32 -16.68
CA VAL A 9 -21.10 30.71 -15.34
C VAL A 9 -21.09 29.19 -15.51
N GLY A 10 -19.95 28.62 -15.88
CA GLY A 10 -19.91 27.18 -16.18
C GLY A 10 -18.52 26.57 -16.42
N LEU A 11 -17.44 27.14 -15.90
CA LEU A 11 -16.12 26.50 -15.98
C LEU A 11 -15.24 26.75 -14.75
N LEU A 12 -15.83 26.63 -13.56
CA LEU A 12 -15.10 26.29 -12.33
C LEU A 12 -15.36 24.82 -11.97
N ALA A 13 -15.36 23.95 -12.98
CA ALA A 13 -15.36 22.50 -12.77
C ALA A 13 -14.00 22.09 -12.18
N GLY A 14 -13.93 22.13 -10.86
CA GLY A 14 -13.24 21.15 -10.03
C GLY A 14 -11.83 20.76 -10.47
N LEU A 15 -10.86 21.61 -10.16
CA LEU A 15 -9.49 21.17 -9.91
C LEU A 15 -9.47 20.36 -8.60
N CYS A 16 -9.95 19.12 -8.64
CA CYS A 16 -9.50 18.10 -7.70
C CYS A 16 -8.99 16.93 -8.53
N HIS A 17 -7.83 17.16 -9.16
CA HIS A 17 -7.02 16.09 -9.67
C HIS A 17 -6.48 15.32 -8.46
N CYS A 18 -6.98 14.11 -8.23
CA CYS A 18 -6.28 13.11 -7.43
C CYS A 18 -5.09 12.61 -8.27
N GLN A 19 -4.11 13.48 -8.52
CA GLN A 19 -2.83 13.04 -9.07
C GLN A 19 -2.12 12.30 -7.95
N VAL A 20 -1.84 11.01 -8.16
CA VAL A 20 -0.80 10.33 -7.37
C VAL A 20 0.51 11.04 -7.74
N ASN A 21 0.90 12.03 -6.95
CA ASN A 21 2.20 12.65 -7.09
C ASN A 21 3.24 11.59 -6.76
N ASN A 22 3.92 11.07 -7.80
CA ASN A 22 5.03 10.12 -7.64
C ASN A 22 6.14 10.70 -6.75
N ASP A 23 6.19 12.03 -6.60
CA ASP A 23 7.10 12.73 -5.69
C ASP A 23 6.85 12.43 -4.21
N MET A 24 5.65 11.98 -3.82
CA MET A 24 5.33 11.61 -2.42
C MET A 24 5.87 10.23 -2.04
N PHE A 25 6.05 9.33 -3.02
CA PHE A 25 6.44 7.94 -2.80
C PHE A 25 7.65 7.55 -3.69
N PRO A 26 8.78 8.27 -3.58
CA PRO A 26 9.95 7.97 -4.39
C PRO A 26 10.48 6.57 -4.07
N PHE A 27 10.98 5.90 -5.10
CA PHE A 27 11.74 4.67 -4.92
C PHE A 27 12.99 4.96 -4.09
N LEU A 28 13.18 4.20 -3.03
CA LEU A 28 14.45 4.12 -2.30
C LEU A 28 14.82 2.63 -2.17
N PRO A 29 16.06 2.24 -2.51
CA PRO A 29 16.51 0.88 -2.28
C PRO A 29 16.48 0.56 -0.77
N PRO A 30 16.24 -0.71 -0.37
CA PRO A 30 16.31 -1.10 1.04
C PRO A 30 17.73 -0.90 1.59
N GLN A 31 17.82 -0.42 2.82
CA GLN A 31 19.08 -0.29 3.54
C GLN A 31 19.47 -1.63 4.19
N PRO A 32 20.75 -1.85 4.56
CA PRO A 32 21.13 -3.01 5.36
C PRO A 32 20.27 -3.14 6.62
N GLY A 33 19.74 -4.32 6.87
CA GLY A 33 18.84 -4.60 8.00
C GLY A 33 17.35 -4.35 7.72
N PHE A 34 16.99 -3.71 6.59
CA PHE A 34 15.58 -3.60 6.18
C PHE A 34 15.10 -4.95 5.63
N ARG A 35 13.93 -5.38 6.08
CA ARG A 35 13.40 -6.71 5.75
C ARG A 35 12.53 -6.66 4.50
N ARG A 36 12.61 -7.71 3.70
CA ARG A 36 11.82 -7.91 2.49
C ARG A 36 11.31 -9.33 2.49
N SER A 37 10.36 -9.62 1.60
CA SER A 37 9.69 -10.91 1.50
C SER A 37 9.90 -11.54 0.13
N SER A 38 9.41 -12.76 -0.02
CA SER A 38 9.22 -13.47 -1.28
C SER A 38 8.13 -12.85 -2.16
N CYS A 39 7.30 -11.96 -1.61
CA CYS A 39 6.26 -11.26 -2.36
C CYS A 39 6.81 -9.99 -3.05
N PRO A 40 6.90 -9.96 -4.40
CA PRO A 40 7.45 -8.81 -5.11
C PRO A 40 6.62 -7.53 -4.94
N ILE A 41 5.30 -7.67 -4.74
CA ILE A 41 4.39 -6.54 -4.55
C ILE A 41 4.69 -5.81 -3.23
N LEU A 42 4.77 -6.53 -2.12
CA LEU A 42 5.02 -5.92 -0.80
C LEU A 42 6.40 -5.26 -0.75
N ASN A 43 7.40 -5.87 -1.39
CA ASN A 43 8.73 -5.28 -1.50
C ASN A 43 8.71 -3.94 -2.24
N SER A 44 7.96 -3.87 -3.33
CA SER A 44 7.81 -2.64 -4.11
C SER A 44 7.10 -1.56 -3.29
N LEU A 45 6.01 -1.91 -2.61
CA LEU A 45 5.28 -0.98 -1.73
C LEU A 45 6.14 -0.42 -0.60
N ALA A 46 7.00 -1.25 0.03
CA ALA A 46 7.96 -0.79 1.04
C ALA A 46 9.08 0.08 0.43
N ASN A 47 9.59 -0.26 -0.76
CA ASN A 47 10.59 0.54 -1.47
C ASN A 47 10.04 1.90 -1.93
N HIS A 48 8.73 2.03 -2.11
CA HIS A 48 8.07 3.30 -2.42
C HIS A 48 7.55 4.05 -1.19
N GLY A 49 7.55 3.41 -0.01
CA GLY A 49 7.08 4.03 1.24
C GLY A 49 5.57 4.01 1.44
N PHE A 50 4.83 3.19 0.68
CA PHE A 50 3.43 2.86 0.99
C PHE A 50 3.32 1.98 2.24
N LEU A 51 4.35 1.16 2.49
CA LEU A 51 4.57 0.42 3.73
C LEU A 51 5.77 1.00 4.49
N PRO A 52 5.90 0.73 5.81
CA PRO A 52 7.14 0.98 6.54
C PRO A 52 8.35 0.50 5.75
N ARG A 53 9.28 1.42 5.45
CA ARG A 53 10.41 1.15 4.53
C ARG A 53 11.35 0.09 5.07
N ASP A 54 11.45 -0.02 6.38
CA ASP A 54 12.23 -1.03 7.10
C ASP A 54 11.62 -2.43 7.04
N GLY A 55 10.36 -2.56 6.62
CA GLY A 55 9.67 -3.85 6.51
C GLY A 55 9.29 -4.45 7.87
N LEU A 56 9.19 -3.63 8.93
CA LEU A 56 8.94 -4.10 10.30
C LEU A 56 7.55 -3.70 10.81
N ASN A 57 6.94 -4.55 11.66
CA ASN A 57 5.72 -4.24 12.43
C ASN A 57 4.57 -3.66 11.59
N ILE A 58 4.33 -4.26 10.43
CA ILE A 58 3.33 -3.82 9.47
C ILE A 58 1.97 -4.41 9.86
N SER A 59 0.97 -3.56 10.10
CA SER A 59 -0.38 -4.01 10.43
C SER A 59 -1.16 -4.51 9.22
N ARG A 60 -2.20 -5.33 9.47
CA ARG A 60 -3.17 -5.74 8.44
C ARG A 60 -3.69 -4.56 7.64
N GLU A 61 -4.09 -3.48 8.34
CA GLU A 61 -4.68 -2.29 7.74
C GLU A 61 -3.67 -1.56 6.88
N GLN A 62 -2.40 -1.49 7.28
CA GLN A 62 -1.33 -0.91 6.47
C GLN A 62 -1.11 -1.70 5.17
N VAL A 63 -1.18 -3.03 5.21
CA VAL A 63 -1.10 -3.85 3.99
C VAL A 63 -2.25 -3.55 3.04
N LEU A 64 -3.49 -3.54 3.53
CA LEU A 64 -4.67 -3.28 2.71
C LEU A 64 -4.68 -1.85 2.15
N ASP A 65 -4.33 -0.87 2.96
CA ASP A 65 -4.23 0.54 2.56
C ASP A 65 -3.14 0.75 1.50
N ALA A 66 -1.96 0.13 1.68
CA ALA A 66 -0.88 0.19 0.70
C ALA A 66 -1.25 -0.46 -0.64
N MET A 67 -1.97 -1.59 -0.61
CA MET A 67 -2.47 -2.25 -1.82
C MET A 67 -3.50 -1.38 -2.55
N GLN A 68 -4.39 -0.72 -1.83
CA GLN A 68 -5.39 0.18 -2.41
C GLN A 68 -4.75 1.45 -2.98
N LYS A 69 -3.87 2.10 -2.22
CA LYS A 69 -3.22 3.37 -2.63
C LYS A 69 -2.16 3.18 -3.70
N GLY A 70 -1.37 2.12 -3.60
CA GLY A 70 -0.25 1.85 -4.51
C GLY A 70 -0.66 1.13 -5.79
N LEU A 71 -1.68 0.27 -5.74
CA LEU A 71 -2.05 -0.60 -6.87
C LEU A 71 -3.54 -0.53 -7.27
N GLY A 72 -4.39 0.14 -6.50
CA GLY A 72 -5.83 0.21 -6.79
C GLY A 72 -6.60 -1.08 -6.49
N PHE A 73 -6.04 -1.99 -5.70
CA PHE A 73 -6.68 -3.27 -5.39
C PHE A 73 -7.85 -3.12 -4.41
N ASN A 74 -8.93 -3.86 -4.64
CA ASN A 74 -10.04 -3.99 -3.69
C ASN A 74 -9.55 -4.66 -2.40
N THR A 75 -9.76 -3.99 -1.27
CA THR A 75 -9.29 -4.43 0.05
C THR A 75 -10.20 -5.47 0.73
N THR A 76 -11.29 -5.86 0.09
CA THR A 76 -12.23 -6.87 0.60
C THR A 76 -12.13 -8.17 -0.19
N GLY A 77 -12.56 -9.29 0.42
CA GLY A 77 -12.60 -10.59 -0.26
C GLY A 77 -11.22 -11.24 -0.40
N PRO A 78 -10.74 -11.60 -1.61
CA PRO A 78 -9.53 -12.41 -1.76
C PRO A 78 -8.27 -11.77 -1.18
N LEU A 79 -8.07 -10.46 -1.37
CA LEU A 79 -6.91 -9.76 -0.82
C LEU A 79 -6.93 -9.74 0.70
N GLU A 80 -8.11 -9.52 1.27
CA GLU A 80 -8.32 -9.51 2.73
C GLU A 80 -8.02 -10.89 3.34
N SER A 81 -8.52 -11.95 2.72
CA SER A 81 -8.27 -13.35 3.14
C SER A 81 -6.79 -13.72 3.01
N THR A 82 -6.15 -13.33 1.90
CA THR A 82 -4.71 -13.57 1.67
C THR A 82 -3.87 -12.84 2.71
N THR A 83 -4.21 -11.59 3.03
CA THR A 83 -3.55 -10.80 4.07
C THR A 83 -3.74 -11.45 5.45
N ALA A 84 -4.95 -11.92 5.77
CA ALA A 84 -5.23 -12.67 6.98
C ALA A 84 -4.36 -13.92 7.10
N HIS A 85 -4.19 -14.66 6.00
CA HIS A 85 -3.36 -15.87 5.97
C HIS A 85 -1.88 -15.54 6.17
N GLY A 86 -1.38 -14.49 5.52
CA GLY A 86 -0.01 -14.00 5.71
C GLY A 86 0.31 -13.68 7.18
N LEU A 87 -0.63 -13.06 7.89
CA LEU A 87 -0.48 -12.69 9.30
C LEU A 87 -0.40 -13.89 10.25
N THR A 88 -0.88 -15.08 9.84
CA THR A 88 -0.72 -16.30 10.66
C THR A 88 0.75 -16.71 10.84
N MET A 89 1.63 -16.19 9.98
CA MET A 89 3.07 -16.42 10.06
C MET A 89 3.80 -15.35 10.87
N SER A 90 3.09 -14.42 11.50
CA SER A 90 3.69 -13.32 12.26
C SER A 90 4.68 -13.78 13.32
N SER A 91 5.79 -13.05 13.45
CA SER A 91 6.70 -13.17 14.59
C SER A 91 6.79 -11.94 15.49
N THR A 92 5.88 -10.99 15.31
CA THR A 92 5.84 -9.77 16.13
C THR A 92 5.29 -10.02 17.54
N GLY A 93 4.63 -11.16 17.76
CA GLY A 93 3.90 -11.46 19.00
C GLY A 93 2.47 -10.89 19.01
N ASP A 94 2.04 -10.28 17.90
CA ASP A 94 0.70 -9.73 17.69
C ASP A 94 0.10 -10.33 16.41
N ASN A 95 -1.16 -10.76 16.50
CA ASN A 95 -1.88 -11.43 15.41
C ASN A 95 -2.35 -10.46 14.31
N ASN A 96 -2.20 -9.15 14.51
CA ASN A 96 -2.56 -8.13 13.53
C ASN A 96 -1.37 -7.42 12.89
N THR A 97 -0.14 -7.81 13.21
CA THR A 97 1.08 -7.23 12.63
C THR A 97 2.04 -8.30 12.14
N MET A 98 2.92 -7.97 11.19
CA MET A 98 3.96 -8.85 10.65
C MET A 98 5.21 -8.07 10.25
N HIS A 99 6.35 -8.74 10.22
CA HIS A 99 7.51 -8.29 9.43
C HIS A 99 7.40 -8.82 8.00
N LEU A 100 7.95 -8.12 7.00
CA LEU A 100 7.83 -8.59 5.61
C LEU A 100 8.38 -10.02 5.42
N ASP A 101 9.53 -10.33 6.02
CA ASP A 101 10.17 -11.65 5.97
C ASP A 101 9.38 -12.75 6.71
N ASP A 102 8.31 -12.42 7.44
CA ASP A 102 7.45 -13.43 8.07
C ASP A 102 6.71 -14.28 7.03
N ILE A 103 6.42 -13.73 5.85
CA ILE A 103 5.76 -14.45 4.74
C ILE A 103 6.69 -15.50 4.10
N ASP A 104 7.98 -15.46 4.38
CA ASP A 104 8.94 -16.42 3.83
C ASP A 104 8.98 -17.72 4.63
N ARG A 105 8.24 -17.78 5.75
CA ARG A 105 8.13 -19.00 6.54
C ARG A 105 7.42 -20.09 5.76
N HIS A 106 8.10 -21.22 5.58
CA HIS A 106 7.50 -22.43 5.08
C HIS A 106 7.19 -23.38 6.24
N ASN A 107 5.99 -23.98 6.25
CA ASN A 107 5.56 -24.89 7.30
C ASN A 107 5.69 -24.32 8.74
N GLY A 108 5.51 -23.01 8.92
CA GLY A 108 5.60 -22.37 10.23
C GLY A 108 7.01 -22.18 10.79
N ASN A 109 8.07 -22.43 10.01
CA ASN A 109 9.46 -22.14 10.39
C ASN A 109 10.12 -21.18 9.40
N ARG A 110 11.07 -20.35 9.86
CA ARG A 110 11.89 -19.55 8.93
C ARG A 110 12.84 -20.49 8.20
N THR A 111 12.79 -20.47 6.87
CA THR A 111 13.78 -21.11 5.99
C THR A 111 14.98 -20.21 5.79
#